data_AF-A0A257PS95-F1
#
_entry.id   AF-A0A257PS95-F1
#
_cell.length_a   1.000
_cell.length_b   1.000
_cell.length_c   1.000
_cell.angle_alpha   90.00
_cell.angle_beta   90.00
_cell.angle_gamma   90.00
#
_symmetry.space_group_name_H-M   'P 1'
#
loop_
_entity.id
_entity.type
_entity.pdbx_description
1 polymer ?
#
loop_
_entity_poly.entity_id
_entity_poly.type
_entity_poly.pdbx_seq_one_letter_code
_entity_poly.pdbx_strand_id
1 'polypeptide(L)'
;MRSLSGLLPFLRPYRGRIAIALLFLLLAAGSTLAFPLALRWLIDAGMLHAQASRAALGWHFAGLFGLAVALGVFSAARFYMVSWLGERVTADVRSAVYAHVLRQSPQFFEHTQTGEVISRLTTDTTLVQTVVGTSFSMGLRNVVVLLGGMTMLIVTNPGLMLGVLVVIAVVVVPAVLIGRRVRGLSRASQDRIADASAMATEVLAAMPVVQSYAREADEAQRFRSSAETAFRTAVSRNKVRSLLTAFIIVAMFGALLYGLYLGTVSVMEGRMSAGTLGQTVLYIGLVAGSAAALAEVFGDLLRAAGATERLMELLAE
;
A
#
# COMPACT_ATOMS: atom_id res chain seq x y z
N MET A 1 13.89 5.62 -8.65
CA MET A 1 14.17 6.17 -7.29
C MET A 1 15.02 7.44 -7.33
N ARG A 2 15.95 7.63 -8.27
CA ARG A 2 16.69 8.91 -8.46
C ARG A 2 15.77 10.12 -8.75
N SER A 3 14.57 9.90 -9.28
CA SER A 3 13.59 10.99 -9.46
C SER A 3 13.02 11.52 -8.12
N LEU A 4 12.81 10.67 -7.12
CA LEU A 4 12.31 11.10 -5.79
C LEU A 4 13.33 11.94 -5.00
N SER A 5 14.64 11.81 -5.30
CA SER A 5 15.65 12.67 -4.67
C SER A 5 15.52 14.15 -5.04
N GLY A 6 14.82 14.49 -6.12
CA GLY A 6 14.51 15.88 -6.47
C GLY A 6 13.65 16.60 -5.41
N LEU A 7 12.95 15.85 -4.55
CA LEU A 7 12.15 16.41 -3.45
C LEU A 7 12.97 16.70 -2.18
N LEU A 8 14.21 16.20 -2.09
CA LEU A 8 15.06 16.40 -0.91
C LEU A 8 15.26 17.87 -0.51
N PRO A 9 15.49 18.82 -1.44
CA PRO A 9 15.61 20.24 -1.12
C PRO A 9 14.35 20.80 -0.43
N PHE A 10 13.17 20.36 -0.86
CA PHE A 10 11.88 20.79 -0.28
C PHE A 10 11.59 20.13 1.08
N LEU A 11 12.19 18.97 1.37
CA LEU A 11 12.04 18.28 2.65
C LEU A 11 13.01 18.78 3.74
N ARG A 12 14.22 19.21 3.35
CA ARG A 12 15.28 19.65 4.28
C ARG A 12 14.85 20.71 5.31
N PRO A 13 14.06 21.75 4.95
CA PRO A 13 13.60 22.75 5.92
C PRO A 13 12.74 22.14 7.05
N TYR A 14 12.09 21.01 6.80
CA TYR A 14 11.13 20.39 7.71
C TYR A 14 11.70 19.18 8.48
N ARG A 15 13.02 19.01 8.52
CA ARG A 15 13.70 17.89 9.22
C ARG A 15 13.23 17.65 10.66
N GLY A 16 12.92 18.72 11.40
CA GLY A 16 12.41 18.61 12.77
C GLY A 16 11.02 17.96 12.84
N ARG A 17 10.10 18.36 11.94
CA ARG A 17 8.77 17.74 11.85
C ARG A 17 8.85 16.30 11.36
N ILE A 18 9.77 16.01 10.44
CA ILE A 18 10.06 14.63 10.00
C ILE A 18 10.51 13.78 11.20
N ALA A 19 11.43 14.28 12.03
CA ALA A 19 11.88 13.57 13.23
C ALA A 19 10.73 13.31 14.23
N ILE A 20 9.86 14.29 14.46
CA ILE A 20 8.68 14.12 15.33
C ILE A 20 7.69 13.11 14.73
N ALA A 21 7.44 13.17 13.41
CA ALA A 21 6.59 12.19 12.74
C ALA A 21 7.16 10.77 12.82
N LEU A 22 8.49 10.62 12.71
CA LEU A 22 9.19 9.35 12.89
C LEU A 22 9.07 8.85 14.33
N LEU A 23 9.19 9.72 15.33
CA LEU A 23 8.98 9.36 16.73
C LEU A 23 7.56 8.81 16.95
N PHE A 24 6.53 9.53 16.51
CA PHE A 24 5.15 9.04 16.64
C PHE A 24 4.89 7.77 15.82
N LEU A 25 5.59 7.58 14.70
CA LEU A 25 5.55 6.33 13.94
C LEU A 25 6.11 5.16 14.75
N LEU A 26 7.27 5.32 15.37
CA LEU A 26 7.87 4.29 16.20
C LEU A 26 7.02 4.00 17.44
N LEU A 27 6.48 5.03 18.09
CA LEU A 27 5.56 4.86 19.22
C LEU A 27 4.29 4.12 18.82
N ALA A 28 3.63 4.52 17.72
CA ALA A 28 2.44 3.84 17.24
C ALA A 28 2.70 2.39 16.79
N ALA A 29 3.80 2.15 16.08
CA ALA A 29 4.21 0.80 15.68
C ALA A 29 4.57 -0.05 16.91
N GLY A 30 5.27 0.52 17.89
CA GLY A 30 5.57 -0.10 19.17
C GLY A 30 4.30 -0.48 19.93
N SER A 31 3.31 0.41 20.03
CA SER A 31 2.01 0.11 20.64
C SER A 31 1.25 -0.99 19.89
N THR A 32 1.31 -0.99 18.56
CA THR A 32 0.72 -2.05 17.72
C THR A 32 1.36 -3.41 18.03
N LEU A 33 2.69 -3.44 18.16
CA LEU A 33 3.43 -4.66 18.48
C LEU A 33 3.28 -5.07 19.95
N ALA A 34 3.07 -4.15 20.87
CA ALA A 34 2.84 -4.46 22.28
C ALA A 34 1.45 -5.09 22.52
N PHE A 35 0.48 -4.82 21.64
CA PHE A 35 -0.90 -5.27 21.83
C PHE A 35 -1.05 -6.81 21.92
N PRO A 36 -0.45 -7.63 21.03
CA PRO A 36 -0.46 -9.09 21.19
C PRO A 36 0.18 -9.60 22.49
N LEU A 37 1.25 -8.94 23.00
CA LEU A 37 1.84 -9.31 24.30
C LEU A 37 0.91 -8.99 25.45
N ALA A 38 0.34 -7.78 25.45
CA ALA A 38 -0.60 -7.36 26.49
C ALA A 38 -1.82 -8.29 26.53
N LEU A 39 -2.31 -8.73 25.36
CA LEU A 39 -3.38 -9.72 25.28
C LEU A 39 -2.97 -11.08 25.83
N ARG A 40 -1.75 -11.56 25.53
CA ARG A 40 -1.23 -12.80 26.13
C ARG A 40 -1.23 -12.71 27.64
N TRP A 41 -0.70 -11.62 28.21
CA TRP A 41 -0.66 -11.45 29.65
C TRP A 41 -2.06 -11.45 30.26
N LEU A 42 -3.03 -10.83 29.59
CA LEU A 42 -4.43 -10.86 30.03
C LEU A 42 -5.01 -12.28 30.02
N ILE A 43 -4.80 -13.05 28.94
CA ILE A 43 -5.28 -14.44 28.81
C ILE A 43 -4.62 -15.33 29.85
N ASP A 44 -3.29 -15.29 29.95
CA ASP A 44 -2.53 -16.12 30.88
C ASP A 44 -2.86 -15.76 32.33
N ALA A 45 -2.97 -14.47 32.68
CA ALA A 45 -3.36 -14.04 34.02
C ALA A 45 -4.80 -14.45 34.39
N GLY A 46 -5.74 -14.33 33.44
CA GLY A 46 -7.14 -14.73 33.63
C GLY A 46 -7.32 -16.25 33.76
N MET A 47 -6.47 -17.05 33.12
CA MET A 47 -6.55 -18.52 33.17
C MET A 47 -5.77 -19.12 34.35
N LEU A 48 -4.63 -18.54 34.75
CA LEU A 48 -3.78 -19.05 35.84
C LEU A 48 -4.34 -18.70 37.23
N HIS A 49 -5.13 -17.65 37.34
CA HIS A 49 -5.74 -17.22 38.61
C HIS A 49 -7.26 -17.39 38.55
N ALA A 50 -7.75 -18.62 38.70
CA ALA A 50 -9.18 -18.88 38.92
C ALA A 50 -9.74 -18.18 40.20
N GLN A 51 -8.86 -17.67 41.07
CA GLN A 51 -9.15 -16.78 42.20
C GLN A 51 -8.70 -15.32 42.01
N ALA A 52 -8.34 -14.86 40.79
CA ALA A 52 -8.06 -13.45 40.56
C ALA A 52 -9.29 -12.62 40.94
N SER A 53 -9.11 -11.69 41.88
CA SER A 53 -10.15 -10.74 42.22
C SER A 53 -10.55 -9.99 40.95
N ARG A 54 -11.86 -9.71 40.79
CA ARG A 54 -12.38 -8.89 39.67
C ARG A 54 -11.60 -7.58 39.49
N ALA A 55 -11.04 -7.05 40.59
CA ALA A 55 -10.19 -5.87 40.59
C ALA A 55 -8.87 -6.06 39.83
N ALA A 56 -8.18 -7.20 39.98
CA ALA A 56 -6.94 -7.48 39.26
C ALA A 56 -7.18 -7.58 37.74
N LEU A 57 -8.27 -8.27 37.33
CA LEU A 57 -8.66 -8.34 35.92
C LEU A 57 -9.00 -6.95 35.35
N GLY A 58 -9.69 -6.12 36.14
CA GLY A 58 -10.00 -4.72 35.80
C GLY A 58 -8.74 -3.89 35.50
N TRP A 59 -7.68 -4.03 36.30
CA TRP A 59 -6.41 -3.33 36.05
C TRP A 59 -5.70 -3.78 34.76
N HIS A 60 -5.74 -5.07 34.43
CA HIS A 60 -5.16 -5.57 33.17
C HIS A 60 -5.94 -5.07 31.96
N PHE A 61 -7.28 -5.04 32.02
CA PHE A 61 -8.13 -4.45 30.99
C PHE A 61 -7.90 -2.94 30.86
N ALA A 62 -7.77 -2.21 31.97
CA ALA A 62 -7.45 -0.79 31.97
C ALA A 62 -6.09 -0.52 31.32
N GLY A 63 -5.09 -1.38 31.56
CA GLY A 63 -3.80 -1.32 30.87
C GLY A 63 -3.90 -1.55 29.37
N LEU A 64 -4.67 -2.55 28.93
CA LEU A 64 -4.91 -2.82 27.50
C LEU A 64 -5.67 -1.65 26.83
N PHE A 65 -6.64 -1.07 27.53
CA PHE A 65 -7.35 0.12 27.06
C PHE A 65 -6.39 1.33 26.98
N GLY A 66 -5.55 1.54 27.98
CA GLY A 66 -4.50 2.57 27.95
C GLY A 66 -3.55 2.42 26.77
N LEU A 67 -3.16 1.18 26.44
CA LEU A 67 -2.37 0.87 25.24
C LEU A 67 -3.12 1.20 23.95
N ALA A 68 -4.42 0.89 23.88
CA ALA A 68 -5.26 1.24 22.73
C ALA A 68 -5.42 2.75 22.56
N VAL A 69 -5.58 3.50 23.66
CA VAL A 69 -5.60 4.97 23.66
C VAL A 69 -4.25 5.52 23.19
N ALA A 70 -3.14 5.01 23.71
CA ALA A 70 -1.80 5.41 23.28
C ALA A 70 -1.59 5.15 21.78
N LEU A 71 -1.97 3.97 21.28
CA LEU A 71 -1.94 3.64 19.86
C LEU A 71 -2.75 4.64 19.03
N GLY A 72 -3.97 4.98 19.47
CA GLY A 72 -4.83 5.95 18.80
C GLY A 72 -4.21 7.34 18.75
N VAL A 73 -3.73 7.84 19.89
CA VAL A 73 -3.11 9.17 20.01
C VAL A 73 -1.85 9.27 19.16
N PHE A 74 -0.93 8.29 19.26
CA PHE A 74 0.29 8.29 18.47
C PHE A 74 0.01 8.15 16.97
N SER A 75 -0.98 7.34 16.59
CA SER A 75 -1.39 7.19 15.19
C SER A 75 -1.99 8.47 14.64
N ALA A 76 -2.84 9.16 15.41
CA ALA A 76 -3.44 10.43 15.03
C ALA A 76 -2.39 11.55 14.93
N ALA A 77 -1.49 11.66 15.91
CA ALA A 77 -0.40 12.63 15.90
C ALA A 77 0.55 12.42 14.71
N ARG A 78 0.93 11.16 14.44
CA ARG A 78 1.67 10.79 13.23
C ARG A 78 0.92 11.20 11.97
N PHE A 79 -0.35 10.82 11.86
CA PHE A 79 -1.16 11.11 10.68
C PHE A 79 -1.22 12.61 10.40
N TYR A 80 -1.53 13.42 11.42
CA TYR A 80 -1.55 14.88 11.27
C TYR A 80 -0.19 15.43 10.83
N MET A 81 0.91 15.01 11.47
CA MET A 81 2.24 15.54 11.18
C MET A 81 2.69 15.23 9.75
N VAL A 82 2.43 14.01 9.27
CA VAL A 82 2.79 13.60 7.91
C VAL A 82 1.87 14.24 6.88
N SER A 83 0.55 14.29 7.13
CA SER A 83 -0.40 14.95 6.22
C SER A 83 -0.08 16.44 6.06
N TRP A 84 0.18 17.14 7.16
CA TRP A 84 0.61 18.54 7.11
C TRP A 84 1.92 18.71 6.33
N LEU A 85 2.89 17.81 6.53
CA LEU A 85 4.16 17.84 5.80
C LEU A 85 3.93 17.67 4.30
N GLY A 86 3.07 16.72 3.90
CA GLY A 86 2.69 16.51 2.51
C GLY A 86 2.09 17.75 1.88
N GLU A 87 1.13 18.39 2.55
CA GLU A 87 0.52 19.65 2.09
C GLU A 87 1.55 20.77 1.95
N ARG A 88 2.41 20.96 2.96
CA ARG A 88 3.39 22.05 2.97
C ARG A 88 4.45 21.89 1.87
N VAL A 89 5.00 20.68 1.73
CA VAL A 89 5.98 20.38 0.67
C VAL A 89 5.35 20.58 -0.70
N THR A 90 4.09 20.17 -0.88
CA THR A 90 3.36 20.35 -2.13
C THR A 90 3.14 21.82 -2.46
N ALA A 91 2.80 22.64 -1.45
CA ALA A 91 2.68 24.09 -1.62
C ALA A 91 4.01 24.74 -2.02
N ASP A 92 5.12 24.33 -1.40
CA ASP A 92 6.45 24.85 -1.73
C ASP A 92 6.87 24.44 -3.16
N VAL A 93 6.61 23.19 -3.56
CA VAL A 93 6.87 22.72 -4.94
C VAL A 93 6.02 23.49 -5.95
N ARG A 94 4.71 23.64 -5.71
CA ARG A 94 3.82 24.41 -6.59
C ARG A 94 4.30 25.84 -6.76
N SER A 95 4.69 26.48 -5.65
CA SER A 95 5.18 27.86 -5.66
C SER A 95 6.49 27.99 -6.42
N ALA A 96 7.43 27.06 -6.24
CA ALA A 96 8.70 27.05 -6.95
C ALA A 96 8.53 26.82 -8.45
N VAL A 97 7.72 25.83 -8.84
CA VAL A 97 7.42 25.53 -10.26
C VAL A 97 6.72 26.72 -10.90
N TYR A 98 5.72 27.30 -10.26
CA TYR A 98 5.01 28.46 -10.79
C TYR A 98 5.93 29.68 -10.97
N ALA A 99 6.74 29.99 -9.96
CA ALA A 99 7.72 31.08 -10.04
C ALA A 99 8.81 30.85 -11.09
N HIS A 100 9.11 29.60 -11.42
CA HIS A 100 10.05 29.23 -12.48
C HIS A 100 9.43 29.39 -13.86
N VAL A 101 8.22 28.87 -14.07
CA VAL A 101 7.47 29.01 -15.33
C VAL A 101 7.27 30.48 -15.71
N LEU A 102 6.98 31.36 -14.75
CA LEU A 102 6.82 32.80 -15.02
C LEU A 102 8.09 33.49 -15.55
N ARG A 103 9.27 32.87 -15.39
CA ARG A 103 10.57 33.38 -15.86
C ARG A 103 11.02 32.72 -17.16
N GLN A 104 10.23 31.81 -17.71
CA GLN A 104 10.56 31.12 -18.96
C GLN A 104 10.44 32.04 -20.17
N SER A 105 11.24 31.71 -21.20
CA SER A 105 11.23 32.45 -22.46
C SER A 105 9.92 32.27 -23.22
N PRO A 106 9.53 33.22 -24.10
CA PRO A 106 8.37 33.03 -24.98
C PRO A 106 8.42 31.73 -25.80
N GLN A 107 9.62 31.29 -26.20
CA GLN A 107 9.83 30.03 -26.93
C GLN A 107 9.38 28.79 -26.14
N PHE A 108 9.52 28.80 -24.81
CA PHE A 108 9.00 27.73 -23.96
C PHE A 108 7.48 27.59 -24.10
N PHE A 109 6.75 28.71 -24.18
CA PHE A 109 5.30 28.74 -24.34
C PHE A 109 4.81 28.43 -25.75
N GLU A 110 5.70 28.46 -26.75
CA GLU A 110 5.40 27.99 -28.12
C GLU A 110 5.46 26.45 -28.20
N HIS A 111 6.30 25.81 -27.40
CA HIS A 111 6.46 24.35 -27.38
C HIS A 111 5.64 23.65 -26.29
N THR A 112 5.38 24.33 -25.17
CA THR A 112 4.66 23.76 -24.02
C THR A 112 3.29 24.41 -23.88
N GLN A 113 2.23 23.61 -23.97
CA GLN A 113 0.87 24.11 -23.79
C GLN A 113 0.63 24.54 -22.34
N THR A 114 0.00 25.70 -22.13
CA THR A 114 -0.35 26.20 -20.78
C THR A 114 -1.18 25.17 -19.98
N GLY A 115 -2.02 24.38 -20.67
CA GLY A 115 -2.79 23.30 -20.05
C GLY A 115 -1.92 22.17 -19.49
N GLU A 116 -0.79 21.87 -20.11
CA GLU A 116 0.18 20.89 -19.61
C GLU A 116 0.84 21.38 -18.31
N VAL A 117 1.24 22.66 -18.27
CA VAL A 117 1.80 23.27 -17.06
C VAL A 117 0.82 23.22 -15.90
N ILE A 118 -0.45 23.59 -16.14
CA ILE A 118 -1.51 23.53 -15.12
C ILE A 118 -1.75 22.07 -14.66
N SER A 119 -1.75 21.12 -15.60
CA SER A 119 -1.89 19.70 -15.28
C SER A 119 -0.75 19.21 -14.38
N ARG A 120 0.50 19.55 -14.68
CA ARG A 120 1.66 19.22 -13.83
C ARG A 120 1.53 19.87 -12.45
N LEU A 121 1.19 21.16 -12.39
CA LEU A 121 1.00 21.89 -11.13
C LEU A 121 -0.12 21.34 -10.24
N THR A 122 -1.10 20.65 -10.80
CA THR A 122 -2.24 20.10 -10.06
C THR A 122 -2.10 18.60 -9.83
N THR A 123 -2.06 17.82 -10.91
CA THR A 123 -2.14 16.36 -10.90
C THR A 123 -0.83 15.73 -10.40
N ASP A 124 0.32 16.14 -10.95
CA ASP A 124 1.60 15.55 -10.57
C ASP A 124 1.99 15.95 -9.13
N THR A 125 1.65 17.17 -8.71
CA THR A 125 1.90 17.61 -7.33
C THR A 125 1.00 16.90 -6.31
N THR A 126 -0.22 16.51 -6.66
CA THR A 126 -1.07 15.67 -5.79
C THR A 126 -0.51 14.26 -5.62
N LEU A 127 0.15 13.71 -6.64
CA LEU A 127 0.87 12.43 -6.51
C LEU A 127 2.06 12.55 -5.55
N VAL A 128 2.81 13.66 -5.63
CA VAL A 128 3.87 13.99 -4.67
C VAL A 128 3.32 14.13 -3.25
N GLN A 129 2.20 14.85 -3.08
CA GLN A 129 1.51 15.02 -1.80
C GLN A 129 1.16 13.68 -1.17
N THR A 130 0.60 12.75 -1.95
CA THR A 130 0.20 11.42 -1.47
C THR A 130 1.41 10.62 -0.98
N VAL A 131 2.52 10.66 -1.70
CA VAL A 131 3.72 9.90 -1.32
C VAL A 131 4.43 10.49 -0.10
N VAL A 132 4.60 11.81 -0.06
CA VAL A 132 5.24 12.50 1.08
C VAL A 132 4.31 12.47 2.31
N GLY A 133 3.01 12.67 2.09
CA GLY A 133 2.00 12.83 3.12
C GLY A 133 1.46 11.53 3.70
N THR A 134 1.60 10.40 3.00
CA THR A 134 0.97 9.15 3.45
C THR A 134 1.77 7.90 3.08
N SER A 135 2.02 7.63 1.80
CA SER A 135 2.56 6.33 1.37
C SER A 135 3.92 6.00 1.99
N PHE A 136 4.83 6.97 2.09
CA PHE A 136 6.15 6.74 2.71
C PHE A 136 6.02 6.39 4.21
N SER A 137 5.18 7.12 4.94
CA SER A 137 4.94 6.86 6.37
C SER A 137 4.27 5.51 6.59
N MET A 138 3.31 5.12 5.75
CA MET A 138 2.68 3.81 5.78
C MET A 138 3.69 2.70 5.49
N GLY A 139 4.53 2.88 4.46
CA GLY A 139 5.60 1.95 4.13
C GLY A 139 6.54 1.72 5.30
N LEU A 140 7.07 2.79 5.88
CA LEU A 140 8.00 2.69 7.01
C LEU A 140 7.35 2.04 8.24
N ARG A 141 6.11 2.40 8.57
CA ARG A 141 5.34 1.75 9.64
C ARG A 141 5.23 0.25 9.40
N ASN A 142 4.86 -0.16 8.18
CA ASN A 142 4.67 -1.57 7.86
C ASN A 142 6.00 -2.33 7.83
N VAL A 143 7.12 -1.70 7.46
CA VAL A 143 8.45 -2.30 7.65
C VAL A 143 8.72 -2.57 9.13
N VAL A 144 8.49 -1.59 10.01
CA VAL A 144 8.71 -1.73 11.46
C VAL A 144 7.81 -2.83 12.05
N VAL A 145 6.53 -2.84 11.72
CA VAL A 145 5.58 -3.86 12.20
C VAL A 145 5.92 -5.24 11.63
N LEU A 146 6.33 -5.34 10.36
CA LEU A 146 6.73 -6.60 9.74
C LEU A 146 7.96 -7.18 10.45
N LEU A 147 9.04 -6.39 10.56
CA LEU A 147 10.28 -6.84 11.20
C LEU A 147 10.07 -7.13 12.69
N GLY A 148 9.38 -6.24 13.41
CA GLY A 148 9.08 -6.43 14.83
C GLY A 148 8.18 -7.63 15.08
N GLY A 149 7.14 -7.84 14.27
CA GLY A 149 6.24 -9.00 14.37
C GLY A 149 6.96 -10.31 14.06
N MET A 150 7.79 -10.34 13.00
CA MET A 150 8.63 -11.50 12.70
C MET A 150 9.60 -11.82 13.84
N THR A 151 10.24 -10.79 14.40
CA THR A 151 11.19 -10.94 15.52
C THR A 151 10.48 -11.53 16.75
N MET A 152 9.32 -10.97 17.12
CA MET A 152 8.53 -11.44 18.25
C MET A 152 8.07 -12.89 18.08
N LEU A 153 7.66 -13.26 16.87
CA LEU A 153 7.29 -14.64 16.57
C LEU A 153 8.48 -15.60 16.72
N ILE A 154 9.64 -15.25 16.14
CA ILE A 154 10.85 -16.09 16.18
C ILE A 154 11.33 -16.28 17.62
N VAL A 155 11.35 -15.21 18.41
CA VAL A 155 11.78 -15.25 19.82
C VAL A 155 10.82 -16.06 20.69
N THR A 156 9.51 -15.98 20.42
CA THR A 156 8.49 -16.63 21.27
C THR A 156 8.45 -18.15 21.09
N ASN A 157 8.49 -18.65 19.85
CA ASN A 157 8.54 -20.09 19.58
C ASN A 157 9.24 -20.38 18.25
N PRO A 158 10.57 -20.61 18.27
CA PRO A 158 11.35 -20.87 17.05
C PRO A 158 10.85 -22.08 16.25
N GLY A 159 10.35 -23.12 16.92
CA GLY A 159 9.88 -24.36 16.30
C GLY A 159 8.58 -24.17 15.51
N LEU A 160 7.58 -23.52 16.11
CA LEU A 160 6.35 -23.14 15.40
C LEU A 160 6.66 -22.16 14.26
N MET A 161 7.63 -21.27 14.45
CA MET A 161 7.97 -20.28 13.44
C MET A 161 8.62 -20.86 12.19
N LEU A 162 9.41 -21.93 12.31
CA LEU A 162 9.94 -22.62 11.14
C LEU A 162 8.79 -23.13 10.24
N GLY A 163 7.75 -23.69 10.86
CA GLY A 163 6.53 -24.11 10.16
C GLY A 163 5.79 -22.95 9.50
N VAL A 164 5.59 -21.85 10.22
CA VAL A 164 4.94 -20.64 9.67
C VAL A 164 5.75 -20.04 8.52
N LEU A 165 7.08 -19.98 8.62
CA LEU A 165 7.96 -19.44 7.59
C LEU A 165 7.92 -20.28 6.31
N VAL A 166 7.90 -21.61 6.45
CA VAL A 166 7.70 -22.54 5.33
C VAL A 166 6.35 -22.31 4.68
N VAL A 167 5.28 -22.17 5.47
CA VAL A 167 3.94 -21.88 4.92
C VAL A 167 3.93 -20.54 4.19
N ILE A 168 4.53 -19.49 4.75
CA ILE A 168 4.67 -18.19 4.07
C ILE A 168 5.42 -18.36 2.74
N ALA A 169 6.54 -19.08 2.71
CA ALA A 169 7.31 -19.31 1.48
C ALA A 169 6.48 -20.08 0.43
N VAL A 170 5.78 -21.14 0.84
CA VAL A 170 4.89 -21.96 -0.01
C VAL A 170 3.73 -21.14 -0.57
N VAL A 171 3.30 -20.08 0.12
CA VAL A 171 2.22 -19.19 -0.35
C VAL A 171 2.76 -18.07 -1.23
N VAL A 172 3.87 -17.45 -0.85
CA VAL A 172 4.44 -16.30 -1.56
C VAL A 172 4.95 -16.70 -2.93
N VAL A 173 5.65 -17.84 -3.07
CA VAL A 173 6.25 -18.23 -4.35
C VAL A 173 5.19 -18.42 -5.45
N PRO A 174 4.12 -19.23 -5.27
CA PRO A 174 3.06 -19.33 -6.27
C PRO A 174 2.30 -18.02 -6.48
N ALA A 175 2.06 -17.23 -5.43
CA ALA A 175 1.41 -15.93 -5.56
C ALA A 175 2.21 -14.98 -6.46
N VAL A 176 3.55 -14.97 -6.35
CA VAL A 176 4.43 -14.21 -7.23
C VAL A 176 4.35 -14.71 -8.68
N LEU A 177 4.37 -16.03 -8.89
CA LEU A 177 4.28 -16.63 -10.24
C LEU A 177 2.96 -16.29 -10.93
N ILE A 178 1.83 -16.47 -10.24
CA ILE A 178 0.49 -16.09 -10.75
C ILE A 178 0.42 -14.57 -10.95
N GLY A 179 0.98 -13.79 -10.03
CA GLY A 179 1.06 -12.33 -10.12
C GLY A 179 1.80 -11.84 -11.37
N ARG A 180 2.87 -12.52 -11.80
CA ARG A 180 3.57 -12.21 -13.06
C ARG A 180 2.64 -12.42 -14.26
N ARG A 181 1.82 -13.48 -14.26
CA ARG A 181 0.83 -13.71 -15.32
C ARG A 181 -0.27 -12.65 -15.34
N VAL A 182 -0.76 -12.24 -14.17
CA VAL A 182 -1.72 -11.12 -14.05
C VAL A 182 -1.12 -9.85 -14.65
N ARG A 183 0.14 -9.51 -14.36
CA ARG A 183 0.82 -8.33 -14.93
C ARG A 183 0.89 -8.38 -16.45
N GLY A 184 1.20 -9.54 -17.04
CA GLY A 184 1.22 -9.72 -18.50
C GLY A 184 -0.16 -9.49 -19.13
N LEU A 185 -1.21 -10.08 -18.54
CA LEU A 185 -2.59 -9.88 -19.02
C LEU A 185 -3.12 -8.46 -18.79
N SER A 186 -2.66 -7.77 -17.74
CA SER A 186 -2.95 -6.35 -17.52
C SER A 186 -2.39 -5.48 -18.63
N ARG A 187 -1.14 -5.72 -19.07
CA ARG A 187 -0.53 -5.00 -20.21
C ARG A 187 -1.30 -5.27 -21.50
N ALA A 188 -1.52 -6.54 -21.83
CA ALA A 188 -2.31 -6.89 -23.02
C ALA A 188 -3.72 -6.26 -23.02
N SER A 189 -4.36 -6.18 -21.85
CA SER A 189 -5.67 -5.51 -21.73
C SER A 189 -5.57 -3.99 -21.94
N GLN A 190 -4.48 -3.35 -21.51
CA GLN A 190 -4.24 -1.93 -21.75
C GLN A 190 -3.98 -1.67 -23.24
N ASP A 191 -3.18 -2.53 -23.88
CA ASP A 191 -2.87 -2.43 -25.32
C ASP A 191 -4.17 -2.50 -26.15
N ARG A 192 -5.08 -3.44 -25.86
CA ARG A 192 -6.38 -3.54 -26.57
C ARG A 192 -7.30 -2.35 -26.35
N ILE A 193 -7.23 -1.72 -25.17
CA ILE A 193 -7.99 -0.48 -24.92
C ILE A 193 -7.36 0.67 -25.73
N ALA A 194 -6.03 0.73 -25.82
CA ALA A 194 -5.34 1.74 -26.61
C ALA A 194 -5.66 1.60 -28.12
N ASP A 195 -5.69 0.37 -28.64
CA ASP A 195 -6.08 0.09 -30.04
C ASP A 195 -7.51 0.59 -30.34
N ALA A 196 -8.45 0.31 -29.45
CA ALA A 196 -9.84 0.76 -29.58
C ALA A 196 -9.95 2.30 -29.52
N SER A 197 -9.22 2.94 -28.61
CA SER A 197 -9.16 4.39 -28.51
C SER A 197 -8.55 5.03 -29.75
N ALA A 198 -7.45 4.48 -30.27
CA ALA A 198 -6.82 4.99 -31.49
C ALA A 198 -7.76 4.91 -32.70
N MET A 199 -8.47 3.78 -32.86
CA MET A 199 -9.50 3.63 -33.89
C MET A 199 -10.60 4.68 -33.74
N ALA A 200 -11.11 4.89 -32.52
CA ALA A 200 -12.13 5.91 -32.28
C ALA A 200 -11.62 7.31 -32.62
N THR A 201 -10.37 7.65 -32.24
CA THR A 201 -9.76 8.94 -32.59
C THR A 201 -9.66 9.13 -34.10
N GLU A 202 -9.20 8.12 -34.85
CA GLU A 202 -9.07 8.19 -36.31
C GLU A 202 -10.43 8.37 -37.00
N VAL A 203 -11.42 7.54 -36.63
CA VAL A 203 -12.77 7.59 -37.21
C VAL A 203 -13.47 8.91 -36.88
N LEU A 204 -13.36 9.38 -35.63
CA LEU A 204 -13.97 10.64 -35.21
C LEU A 204 -13.32 11.86 -35.87
N ALA A 205 -12.00 11.83 -36.08
CA ALA A 205 -11.31 12.89 -36.83
C ALA A 205 -11.74 12.92 -38.30
N ALA A 206 -12.16 11.78 -38.87
CA ALA A 206 -12.58 11.63 -40.26
C ALA A 206 -14.11 11.50 -40.44
N MET A 207 -14.94 11.98 -39.48
CA MET A 207 -16.40 11.83 -39.55
C MET A 207 -17.05 12.29 -40.87
N PRO A 208 -16.66 13.44 -41.49
CA PRO A 208 -17.22 13.84 -42.77
C PRO A 208 -16.98 12.80 -43.89
N VAL A 209 -15.86 12.07 -43.83
CA VAL A 209 -15.57 10.98 -44.78
C VAL A 209 -16.49 9.80 -44.50
N VAL A 210 -16.62 9.38 -43.24
CA VAL A 210 -17.50 8.26 -42.87
C VAL A 210 -18.95 8.51 -43.28
N GLN A 211 -19.46 9.73 -43.05
CA GLN A 211 -20.82 10.13 -43.40
C GLN A 211 -21.02 10.29 -44.91
N SER A 212 -20.03 10.81 -45.64
CA SER A 212 -20.15 10.96 -47.10
C SER A 212 -20.22 9.62 -47.84
N TYR A 213 -19.70 8.55 -47.26
CA TYR A 213 -19.83 7.18 -47.77
C TYR A 213 -20.92 6.33 -47.08
N ALA A 214 -21.70 6.92 -46.15
CA ALA A 214 -22.73 6.25 -45.35
C ALA A 214 -22.24 4.95 -44.65
N ARG A 215 -21.04 5.01 -44.06
CA ARG A 215 -20.35 3.85 -43.43
C ARG A 215 -20.44 3.82 -41.90
N GLU A 216 -21.34 4.58 -41.29
CA GLU A 216 -21.44 4.69 -39.83
C GLU A 216 -21.72 3.34 -39.16
N ALA A 217 -22.58 2.51 -39.75
CA ALA A 217 -22.90 1.18 -39.22
C ALA A 217 -21.69 0.23 -39.27
N ASP A 218 -20.89 0.31 -40.33
CA ASP A 218 -19.69 -0.51 -40.52
C ASP A 218 -18.61 -0.11 -39.52
N GLU A 219 -18.36 1.19 -39.34
CA GLU A 219 -17.40 1.68 -38.35
C GLU A 219 -17.86 1.40 -36.91
N ALA A 220 -19.17 1.51 -36.63
CA ALA A 220 -19.72 1.11 -35.34
C ALA A 220 -19.51 -0.39 -35.07
N GLN A 221 -19.63 -1.25 -36.09
CA GLN A 221 -19.38 -2.68 -35.96
C GLN A 221 -17.89 -2.99 -35.78
N ARG A 222 -17.00 -2.28 -36.50
CA ARG A 222 -15.53 -2.37 -36.30
C ARG A 222 -15.15 -2.01 -34.87
N PHE A 223 -15.65 -0.88 -34.36
CA PHE A 223 -15.41 -0.46 -32.98
C PHE A 223 -15.96 -1.48 -31.98
N ARG A 224 -17.18 -1.99 -32.18
CA ARG A 224 -17.77 -3.06 -31.36
C ARG A 224 -16.87 -4.30 -31.29
N SER A 225 -16.30 -4.73 -32.42
CA SER A 225 -15.39 -5.89 -32.45
C SER A 225 -14.08 -5.64 -31.68
N SER A 226 -13.54 -4.42 -31.73
CA SER A 226 -12.36 -4.01 -30.99
C SER A 226 -12.65 -3.97 -29.48
N ALA A 227 -13.77 -3.36 -29.11
CA ALA A 227 -14.26 -3.32 -27.73
C ALA A 227 -14.49 -4.73 -27.15
N GLU A 228 -15.06 -5.65 -27.93
CA GLU A 228 -15.27 -7.04 -27.51
C GLU A 228 -13.94 -7.79 -27.30
N THR A 229 -12.93 -7.50 -28.12
CA THR A 229 -11.59 -8.06 -27.96
C THR A 229 -10.91 -7.55 -26.68
N ALA A 230 -11.07 -6.26 -26.39
CA ALA A 230 -10.62 -5.67 -25.13
C ALA A 230 -11.35 -6.30 -23.92
N PHE A 231 -12.67 -6.48 -24.02
CA PHE A 231 -13.50 -7.13 -23.00
C PHE A 231 -13.03 -8.55 -22.71
N ARG A 232 -12.87 -9.40 -23.75
CA ARG A 232 -12.38 -10.78 -23.60
C ARG A 232 -11.00 -10.86 -22.93
N THR A 233 -10.10 -9.93 -23.29
CA THR A 233 -8.77 -9.84 -22.70
C THR A 233 -8.86 -9.45 -21.22
N ALA A 234 -9.72 -8.48 -20.88
CA ALA A 234 -9.99 -8.08 -19.50
C ALA A 234 -10.62 -9.22 -18.69
N VAL A 235 -11.53 -10.01 -19.27
CA VAL A 235 -12.11 -11.20 -18.61
C VAL A 235 -11.03 -12.24 -18.32
N SER A 236 -10.12 -12.52 -19.27
CA SER A 236 -9.00 -13.43 -19.03
C SER A 236 -8.10 -12.95 -17.90
N ARG A 237 -7.80 -11.64 -17.84
CA ARG A 237 -7.07 -11.03 -16.72
C ARG A 237 -7.82 -11.21 -15.40
N ASN A 238 -9.12 -10.94 -15.39
CA ASN A 238 -9.95 -11.01 -14.19
C ASN A 238 -10.08 -12.45 -13.67
N LYS A 239 -10.16 -13.47 -14.54
CA LYS A 239 -10.14 -14.89 -14.14
C LYS A 239 -8.85 -15.27 -13.41
N VAL A 240 -7.69 -14.86 -13.92
CA VAL A 240 -6.41 -15.14 -13.24
C VAL A 240 -6.29 -14.34 -11.94
N ARG A 241 -6.76 -13.08 -11.92
CA ARG A 241 -6.78 -12.24 -10.72
C ARG A 241 -7.70 -12.81 -9.63
N SER A 242 -8.89 -13.31 -9.99
CA SER A 242 -9.81 -13.91 -9.01
C SER A 242 -9.25 -15.21 -8.44
N LEU A 243 -8.60 -16.04 -9.26
CA LEU A 243 -7.89 -17.24 -8.78
C LEU A 243 -6.76 -16.88 -7.82
N LEU A 244 -5.98 -15.83 -8.11
CA LEU A 244 -4.95 -15.32 -7.20
C LEU A 244 -5.54 -14.86 -5.86
N THR A 245 -6.65 -14.11 -5.90
CA THR A 245 -7.34 -13.68 -4.68
C THR A 245 -7.82 -14.86 -3.85
N ALA A 246 -8.50 -15.84 -4.48
CA ALA A 246 -8.96 -17.05 -3.82
C ALA A 246 -7.79 -17.85 -3.22
N PHE A 247 -6.70 -18.02 -3.98
CA PHE A 247 -5.48 -18.69 -3.52
C PHE A 247 -4.89 -17.99 -2.29
N ILE A 248 -4.73 -16.67 -2.30
CA ILE A 248 -4.19 -15.91 -1.15
C ILE A 248 -5.08 -16.06 0.09
N ILE A 249 -6.40 -15.98 -0.07
CA ILE A 249 -7.35 -16.13 1.05
C ILE A 249 -7.27 -17.55 1.64
N VAL A 250 -7.37 -18.58 0.80
CA VAL A 250 -7.30 -19.98 1.26
C VAL A 250 -5.94 -20.28 1.89
N ALA A 251 -4.86 -19.81 1.28
CA ALA A 251 -3.51 -19.93 1.81
C ALA A 251 -3.36 -19.27 3.19
N MET A 252 -3.86 -18.05 3.35
CA MET A 252 -3.78 -17.29 4.60
C MET A 252 -4.59 -17.96 5.72
N PHE A 253 -5.83 -18.35 5.45
CA PHE A 253 -6.66 -19.06 6.44
C PHE A 253 -6.15 -20.48 6.70
N GLY A 254 -5.64 -21.18 5.68
CA GLY A 254 -5.01 -22.49 5.84
C GLY A 254 -3.76 -22.41 6.72
N ALA A 255 -2.90 -21.41 6.51
CA ALA A 255 -1.75 -21.14 7.36
C ALA A 255 -2.15 -20.86 8.81
N LEU A 256 -3.18 -20.02 9.00
CA LEU A 256 -3.72 -19.68 10.30
C LEU A 256 -4.28 -20.92 11.01
N LEU A 257 -5.11 -21.72 10.34
CA LEU A 257 -5.71 -22.94 10.89
C LEU A 257 -4.66 -23.99 11.22
N TYR A 258 -3.66 -24.17 10.34
CA TYR A 258 -2.54 -25.08 10.60
C TYR A 258 -1.70 -24.63 11.79
N GLY A 259 -1.37 -23.34 11.88
CA GLY A 259 -0.68 -22.76 13.03
C GLY A 259 -1.50 -22.90 14.32
N LEU A 260 -2.81 -22.67 14.25
CA LEU A 260 -3.72 -22.86 15.38
C LEU A 260 -3.77 -24.33 15.82
N TYR A 261 -3.81 -25.27 14.88
CA TYR A 261 -3.78 -26.71 15.18
C TYR A 261 -2.48 -27.09 15.91
N LEU A 262 -1.32 -26.77 15.35
CA LEU A 262 -0.02 -27.05 15.98
C LEU A 262 0.11 -26.38 17.34
N GLY A 263 -0.35 -25.13 17.44
CA GLY A 263 -0.34 -24.38 18.67
C GLY A 263 -1.28 -24.96 19.73
N THR A 264 -2.46 -25.44 19.33
CA THR A 264 -3.43 -26.09 20.24
C THR A 264 -2.87 -27.40 20.76
N VAL A 265 -2.27 -28.23 19.89
CA VAL A 265 -1.57 -29.46 20.30
C VAL A 265 -0.46 -29.13 21.30
N SER A 266 0.33 -28.09 21.04
CA SER A 266 1.40 -27.65 21.96
C SER A 266 0.87 -27.15 23.31
N VAL A 267 -0.34 -26.56 23.35
CA VAL A 267 -1.01 -26.17 24.60
C VAL A 267 -1.50 -27.40 25.36
N MET A 268 -2.10 -28.37 24.66
CA MET A 268 -2.55 -29.63 25.27
C MET A 268 -1.40 -30.43 25.89
N GLU A 269 -0.22 -30.39 25.28
CA GLU A 269 0.99 -31.04 25.78
C GLU A 269 1.73 -30.22 26.85
N GLY A 270 1.19 -29.06 27.26
CA GLY A 270 1.79 -28.20 28.28
C GLY A 270 3.06 -27.47 27.85
N ARG A 271 3.41 -27.50 26.55
CA ARG A 271 4.60 -26.85 25.99
C ARG A 271 4.42 -25.35 25.73
N MET A 272 3.17 -24.87 25.71
CA MET A 272 2.82 -23.48 25.41
C MET A 272 1.57 -23.05 26.19
N SER A 273 1.48 -21.78 26.59
CA SER A 273 0.25 -21.22 27.19
C SER A 273 -0.79 -20.83 26.15
N ALA A 274 -2.06 -20.81 26.53
CA ALA A 274 -3.15 -20.33 25.66
C ALA A 274 -2.95 -18.86 25.24
N GLY A 275 -2.41 -18.01 26.11
CA GLY A 275 -2.06 -16.64 25.76
C GLY A 275 -0.95 -16.56 24.72
N THR A 276 0.04 -17.45 24.77
CA THR A 276 1.11 -17.53 23.75
C THR A 276 0.54 -17.92 22.37
N LEU A 277 -0.43 -18.82 22.34
CA LEU A 277 -1.17 -19.15 21.11
C LEU A 277 -1.90 -17.92 20.55
N GLY A 278 -2.64 -17.21 21.42
CA GLY A 278 -3.36 -15.98 21.04
C GLY A 278 -2.44 -14.88 20.51
N GLN A 279 -1.31 -14.63 21.19
CA GLN A 279 -0.27 -13.71 20.72
C GLN A 279 0.25 -14.09 19.34
N THR A 280 0.52 -15.38 19.12
CA THR A 280 1.07 -15.90 17.85
C THR A 280 0.12 -15.64 16.69
N VAL A 281 -1.18 -15.93 16.87
CA VAL A 281 -2.22 -15.70 15.87
C VAL A 281 -2.30 -14.22 15.47
N LEU A 282 -2.30 -13.31 16.45
CA LEU A 282 -2.34 -11.87 16.18
C LEU A 282 -1.10 -11.38 15.43
N TYR A 283 0.09 -11.86 15.80
CA TYR A 283 1.31 -11.48 15.10
C TYR A 283 1.37 -11.98 13.66
N ILE A 284 0.89 -13.20 13.38
CA ILE A 284 0.78 -13.71 12.02
C ILE A 284 -0.11 -12.78 11.18
N GLY A 285 -1.26 -12.35 11.72
CA GLY A 285 -2.15 -11.39 11.07
C GLY A 285 -1.48 -10.04 10.80
N LEU A 286 -0.75 -9.49 11.78
CA LEU A 286 0.00 -8.24 11.62
C LEU A 286 1.09 -8.33 10.56
N VAL A 287 1.86 -9.41 10.55
CA VAL A 287 2.93 -9.68 9.57
C VAL A 287 2.36 -9.82 8.17
N ALA A 288 1.30 -10.62 7.99
CA ALA A 288 0.62 -10.80 6.70
C ALA A 288 0.03 -9.48 6.17
N GLY A 289 -0.68 -8.74 7.02
CA GLY A 289 -1.25 -7.43 6.66
C GLY A 289 -0.18 -6.40 6.30
N SER A 290 0.95 -6.39 7.02
CA SER A 290 2.06 -5.49 6.73
C SER A 290 2.75 -5.82 5.41
N ALA A 291 2.94 -7.11 5.10
CA ALA A 291 3.49 -7.54 3.82
C ALA A 291 2.59 -7.15 2.63
N ALA A 292 1.27 -7.32 2.77
CA ALA A 292 0.30 -6.91 1.76
C ALA A 292 0.33 -5.38 1.54
N ALA A 293 0.32 -4.61 2.62
CA ALA A 293 0.37 -3.15 2.55
C ALA A 293 1.69 -2.61 1.97
N LEU A 294 2.82 -3.29 2.20
CA LEU A 294 4.10 -2.91 1.56
C LEU A 294 4.06 -3.08 0.03
N ALA A 295 3.36 -4.10 -0.48
CA ALA A 295 3.20 -4.28 -1.92
C ALA A 295 2.37 -3.15 -2.56
N GLU A 296 1.36 -2.64 -1.85
CA GLU A 296 0.56 -1.49 -2.27
C GLU A 296 1.38 -0.19 -2.27
N VAL A 297 2.10 0.08 -1.17
CA VAL A 297 2.99 1.25 -1.05
C VAL A 297 4.05 1.26 -2.15
N PHE A 298 4.62 0.11 -2.53
CA PHE A 298 5.57 0.04 -3.63
C PHE A 298 4.97 0.51 -4.97
N GLY A 299 3.69 0.21 -5.21
CA GLY A 299 2.95 0.69 -6.38
C GLY A 299 2.75 2.21 -6.37
N ASP A 300 2.44 2.80 -5.22
CA ASP A 300 2.32 4.25 -5.06
C ASP A 300 3.64 4.97 -5.31
N LEU A 301 4.72 4.45 -4.74
CA LEU A 301 6.06 5.03 -4.88
C LEU A 301 6.53 5.04 -6.35
N LEU A 302 6.22 4.00 -7.12
CA LEU A 302 6.53 3.95 -8.55
C LEU A 302 5.74 4.99 -9.35
N ARG A 303 4.45 5.17 -9.05
CA ARG A 303 3.62 6.19 -9.71
C ARG A 303 4.12 7.61 -9.44
N ALA A 304 4.42 7.92 -8.17
CA ALA A 304 4.93 9.24 -7.81
C ALA A 304 6.35 9.49 -8.32
N ALA A 305 7.19 8.45 -8.46
CA ALA A 305 8.52 8.61 -9.03
C ALA A 305 8.47 9.19 -10.45
N GLY A 306 7.52 8.76 -11.29
CA GLY A 306 7.34 9.32 -12.64
C GLY A 306 6.75 10.73 -12.65
N ALA A 307 5.81 11.04 -11.74
CA ALA A 307 5.28 12.40 -11.59
C ALA A 307 6.33 13.39 -11.09
N THR A 308 7.16 12.95 -10.15
CA THR A 308 8.26 13.78 -9.61
C THR A 308 9.30 14.08 -10.70
N GLU A 309 9.63 13.12 -11.55
CA GLU A 309 10.57 13.29 -12.66
C GLU A 309 10.15 14.44 -13.59
N ARG A 310 8.89 14.42 -14.06
CA ARG A 310 8.33 15.49 -14.91
C ARG A 310 8.30 16.87 -14.26
N LEU A 311 8.08 16.94 -12.94
CA LEU A 311 8.12 18.21 -12.21
C LEU A 311 9.54 18.74 -12.07
N MET A 312 10.51 17.86 -11.88
CA MET A 312 11.92 18.25 -11.75
C MET A 312 12.52 18.62 -13.10
N GLU A 313 12.13 17.97 -14.19
CA GLU A 313 12.48 18.37 -15.56
C GLU A 313 12.00 19.79 -15.85
N LEU A 314 10.74 20.11 -15.51
CA LEU A 314 10.19 21.46 -15.68
C LEU A 314 10.92 22.54 -14.86
N LEU A 315 11.52 22.18 -13.73
CA LEU A 315 12.35 23.09 -12.93
C LEU A 315 13.79 23.22 -13.45
N ALA A 316 14.23 22.28 -14.29
CA ALA A 316 15.58 22.22 -14.84
C ALA A 316 15.68 22.84 -16.24
N GLU A 317 14.58 22.84 -17.00
CA GLU A 317 14.40 23.61 -18.25
C GLU A 317 14.43 25.11 -18.00
#